data_AF-A8STD6-F1
#
_entry.id   AF-A8STD6-F1
#
_cell.length_a   1.000
_cell.length_b   1.000
_cell.length_c   1.000
_cell.angle_alpha   90.00
_cell.angle_beta   90.00
_cell.angle_gamma   90.00
#
_symmetry.space_group_name_H-M   'P 1'
#
loop_
_entity.id
_entity.type
_entity.pdbx_description
1 polymer ?
#
loop_
_entity_poly.entity_id
_entity_poly.type
_entity_poly.pdbx_seq_one_letter_code
_entity_poly.pdbx_strand_id
1 'polypeptide(L)' 'LNKGIVWSPETLDTYLENPKKYIPGTKMIFAGLKKKNDRADLVAYLVDSCK' A
#
# COMPACT_ATOMS: atom_id res chain seq x y z
N LEU A 1 3.40 -5.50 17.70
CA LEU A 1 3.62 -5.15 16.28
C LEU A 1 2.32 -5.16 15.46
N ASN A 2 1.17 -4.78 16.04
CA ASN A 2 -0.05 -4.58 15.27
C ASN A 2 -0.38 -3.09 15.32
N LYS A 3 0.20 -2.30 14.40
CA LYS A 3 -0.52 -1.09 14.00
C LYS A 3 -1.81 -1.64 13.40
N GLY A 4 -2.94 -1.51 14.09
CA GLY A 4 -4.25 -1.99 13.63
C GLY A 4 -4.72 -1.21 12.41
N ILE A 5 -3.99 -1.33 11.31
CA ILE A 5 -4.24 -0.64 10.05
C ILE A 5 -5.34 -1.42 9.35
N VAL A 6 -6.47 -0.76 9.19
CA VAL A 6 -7.54 -1.24 8.32
C VAL A 6 -7.12 -0.93 6.89
N TRP A 7 -6.89 -1.98 6.10
CA TRP A 7 -6.50 -1.87 4.69
C TRP A 7 -7.69 -1.42 3.84
N SER A 8 -7.83 -0.10 3.74
CA SER A 8 -8.73 0.60 2.82
C SER A 8 -7.95 1.12 1.60
N PRO A 9 -8.61 1.44 0.48
CA PRO A 9 -7.96 1.98 -0.73
C PRO A 9 -7.05 3.18 -0.44
N GLU A 10 -7.47 4.06 0.47
CA GLU A 10 -6.72 5.26 0.87
C GLU A 10 -5.44 4.91 1.65
N THR A 11 -5.55 3.96 2.59
CA THR A 11 -4.37 3.49 3.35
C THR A 11 -3.41 2.68 2.48
N LEU A 12 -3.93 1.94 1.50
CA LEU A 12 -3.15 1.21 0.51
C LEU A 12 -2.40 2.18 -0.42
N ASP A 13 -3.04 3.24 -0.91
CA ASP A 13 -2.37 4.25 -1.74
C ASP A 13 -1.17 4.88 -0.99
N THR A 14 -1.39 5.27 0.26
CA THR A 14 -0.33 5.85 1.11
C THR A 14 0.77 4.84 1.43
N TYR A 15 0.42 3.57 1.67
CA TYR A 15 1.39 2.52 1.92
C TYR A 15 2.22 2.20 0.68
N LEU A 16 1.58 2.11 -0.48
CA LEU A 16 2.25 1.83 -1.76
C LEU A 16 3.13 2.98 -2.20
N GLU A 17 2.91 4.21 -1.77
CA GLU A 17 3.82 5.33 -2.05
C GLU A 17 5.16 5.18 -1.32
N ASN A 18 5.14 4.83 -0.03
CA ASN A 18 6.37 4.60 0.75
C ASN A 18 6.16 3.62 1.92
N PRO A 19 6.32 2.32 1.68
CA PRO A 19 6.06 1.28 2.69
C PRO A 19 6.96 1.41 3.91
N LYS A 20 8.24 1.76 3.72
CA LYS A 20 9.23 1.90 4.80
C LYS A 20 8.90 3.04 5.75
N LYS A 21 8.37 4.15 5.21
CA LYS A 21 7.95 5.30 6.00
C LYS A 21 6.65 5.02 6.74
N TYR A 22 5.70 4.33 6.10
CA TYR A 22 4.39 4.03 6.69
C TYR A 22 4.48 2.97 7.81
N ILE A 23 5.25 1.90 7.58
CA ILE A 23 5.51 0.84 8.56
C ILE A 23 7.02 0.71 8.78
N PRO A 24 7.59 1.46 9.75
CA PRO A 24 8.99 1.31 10.13
C PRO A 24 9.28 -0.13 10.56
N GLY A 25 10.32 -0.74 9.99
CA GLY A 25 10.66 -2.14 10.25
C GLY A 25 9.87 -3.16 9.42
N THR A 26 9.12 -2.73 8.40
CA THR A 26 8.51 -3.66 7.44
C THR A 26 9.59 -4.50 6.75
N LYS A 27 9.34 -5.81 6.64
CA LYS A 27 10.20 -6.73 5.88
C LYS A 27 9.98 -6.65 4.37
N MET A 28 8.99 -5.87 3.93
CA MET A 28 8.70 -5.68 2.51
C MET A 28 9.79 -4.81 1.87
N ILE A 29 10.61 -5.42 1.00
CA ILE A 29 11.63 -4.72 0.21
C ILE A 29 10.96 -4.11 -1.03
N PHE A 30 10.06 -3.15 -0.81
CA PHE A 30 9.41 -2.40 -1.87
C PHE A 30 9.77 -0.93 -1.75
N ALA A 31 10.24 -0.32 -2.84
CA ALA A 31 10.63 1.09 -2.87
C ALA A 31 9.42 2.04 -2.85
N GLY A 32 8.25 1.53 -3.21
CA GLY A 32 7.03 2.31 -3.40
C GLY A 32 6.83 2.74 -4.85
N LEU A 33 5.63 3.23 -5.16
CA LEU A 33 5.20 3.71 -6.46
C LEU A 33 4.97 5.22 -6.38
N LYS A 34 5.76 6.01 -7.12
CA LYS A 34 5.63 7.47 -7.12
C LYS A 34 4.48 7.96 -8.01
N LYS A 35 4.14 7.22 -9.06
CA LYS A 35 3.06 7.58 -9.98
C LYS A 35 1.71 7.22 -9.36
N LYS A 36 0.82 8.22 -9.27
CA LYS A 36 -0.52 8.05 -8.70
C LYS A 36 -1.39 7.09 -9.53
N ASN A 37 -1.26 7.12 -10.86
CA ASN A 37 -2.02 6.24 -11.75
C ASN A 37 -1.64 4.77 -11.52
N ASP A 38 -0.34 4.45 -11.53
CA ASP A 38 0.15 3.09 -11.27
C ASP A 38 -0.32 2.55 -9.90
N ARG A 39 -0.41 3.43 -8.87
CA ARG A 39 -0.98 3.05 -7.57
C ARG A 39 -2.48 2.80 -7.64
N ALA A 40 -3.24 3.67 -8.30
CA ALA A 40 -4.67 3.52 -8.46
C ALA A 40 -5.02 2.22 -9.19
N ASP A 41 -4.30 1.89 -10.26
CA ASP A 41 -4.48 0.65 -11.03
C ASP A 41 -4.19 -0.60 -10.16
N LEU A 42 -3.11 -0.56 -9.37
CA LEU A 42 -2.78 -1.64 -8.44
C LEU A 42 -3.81 -1.80 -7.32
N VAL A 43 -4.27 -0.68 -6.75
CA VAL A 43 -5.31 -0.70 -5.71
C VAL A 43 -6.61 -1.26 -6.29
N ALA A 44 -7.02 -0.84 -7.48
CA ALA A 44 -8.20 -1.36 -8.17
C ALA A 44 -8.08 -2.88 -8.42
N TYR A 45 -6.91 -3.34 -8.91
CA TYR A 45 -6.64 -4.76 -9.09
C TYR A 45 -6.72 -5.55 -7.78
N LEU A 46 -6.11 -5.04 -6.70
CA LEU A 46 -6.14 -5.70 -5.39
C LEU A 46 -7.57 -5.79 -4.83
N VAL A 47 -8.38 -4.72 -4.97
CA VAL A 47 -9.79 -4.72 -4.56
C VAL A 47 -10.60 -5.75 -5.35
N ASP A 48 -10.38 -5.85 -6.66
CA ASP A 48 -11.09 -6.82 -7.49
C ASP A 48 -10.64 -8.27 -7.23
N SER A 49 -9.34 -8.47 -7.00
CA SER A 49 -8.71 -9.80 -6.85
C SER A 49 -8.90 -10.42 -5.47
N CYS A 50 -9.12 -9.62 -4.42
CA CYS A 50 -9.26 -10.09 -3.04
C CYS A 50 -10.73 -10.21 -2.59
N LYS A 51 -11.66 -10.49 -3.52
CA LYS A 51 -13.05 -10.84 -3.22
C LYS A 51 -13.17 -12.13 -2.41
#